data_AF-A0A6F9B4Q0-F1
#
_entry.id   AF-A0A6F9B4Q0-F1
#
_cell.length_a   1.000
_cell.length_b   1.000
_cell.length_c   1.000
_cell.angle_alpha   90.00
_cell.angle_beta   90.00
_cell.angle_gamma   90.00
#
_symmetry.space_group_name_H-M   'P 1'
#
loop_
_entity.id
_entity.type
_entity.pdbx_description
1 polymer ?
#
loop_
_entity_poly.entity_id
_entity_poly.type
_entity_poly.pdbx_seq_one_letter_code
_entity_poly.pdbx_strand_id
1 'polypeptide(L)'
;MNLDKLVKLRWDSFNDNDIAKVEGLDNCQHLEELSLNDSFISRLDCAAKLHQLSKFSVNGSKLSCLDGNILDRLSNPHFLCVENNCIGPLYRVQRASSLFKLYIGNNIITITRDIYHLKMSRASHSQA
;
A
#
# COMPACT_ATOMS: atom_id res chain seq x y z
N MET A 1 8.62 -16.60 -2.00
CA MET A 1 8.01 -16.72 -3.35
C MET A 1 9.12 -16.60 -4.39
N ASN A 2 8.99 -17.19 -5.59
CA ASN A 2 10.03 -17.10 -6.63
C ASN A 2 9.40 -16.81 -7.99
N LEU A 3 9.04 -15.55 -8.23
CA LEU A 3 8.40 -15.08 -9.46
C LEU A 3 9.28 -14.13 -10.28
N ASP A 4 10.57 -14.01 -9.94
CA ASP A 4 11.51 -13.10 -10.61
C ASP A 4 11.71 -13.38 -12.11
N LYS A 5 11.24 -14.52 -12.60
CA LYS A 5 11.25 -14.86 -14.04
C LYS A 5 9.99 -14.40 -14.78
N LEU A 6 8.93 -14.06 -14.06
CA LEU A 6 7.65 -13.62 -14.62
C LEU A 6 7.69 -12.12 -14.93
N VAL A 7 8.65 -11.70 -15.77
CA VAL A 7 8.88 -10.30 -16.08
C VAL A 7 7.69 -9.61 -16.76
N LYS A 8 6.74 -10.37 -17.31
CA LYS A 8 5.49 -9.86 -17.91
C LYS A 8 4.29 -9.88 -16.95
N LEU A 9 4.50 -10.22 -15.68
CA LEU A 9 3.44 -10.28 -14.67
C LEU A 9 2.86 -8.88 -14.45
N ARG A 10 1.54 -8.75 -14.56
CA ARG A 10 0.80 -7.49 -14.36
C ARG A 10 -0.09 -7.52 -13.13
N TRP A 11 -0.60 -8.69 -12.76
CA TRP A 11 -1.50 -8.86 -11.63
C TRP A 11 -1.13 -10.11 -10.87
N ASP A 12 -1.14 -10.03 -9.54
CA ASP A 12 -0.92 -11.19 -8.68
C ASP A 12 -1.70 -11.10 -7.36
N SER A 13 -2.04 -12.27 -6.83
CA SER A 13 -2.72 -12.41 -5.55
C SER A 13 -2.14 -13.59 -4.78
N PHE A 14 -1.72 -13.31 -3.55
CA PHE A 14 -1.28 -14.31 -2.59
C PHE A 14 -2.10 -14.21 -1.31
N ASN A 15 -3.39 -13.93 -1.43
CA ASN A 15 -4.28 -13.87 -0.28
C ASN A 15 -4.30 -15.20 0.49
N ASP A 16 -4.64 -15.17 1.77
CA ASP A 16 -4.80 -16.36 2.60
C ASP A 16 -3.53 -17.24 2.66
N ASN A 17 -2.36 -16.62 2.63
CA ASN A 17 -1.07 -17.29 2.77
C ASN A 17 -0.31 -16.76 3.98
N ASP A 18 0.58 -17.59 4.54
CA ASP A 18 1.41 -17.25 5.71
C ASP A 18 2.59 -16.31 5.35
N ILE A 19 2.37 -15.33 4.47
CA ILE A 19 3.41 -14.43 3.98
C ILE A 19 3.68 -13.34 5.02
N ALA A 20 4.85 -13.41 5.65
CA ALA A 20 5.34 -12.36 6.55
C ALA A 20 6.22 -11.32 5.84
N LYS A 21 6.82 -11.68 4.70
CA LYS A 21 7.70 -10.84 3.89
C LYS A 21 7.49 -11.14 2.42
N VAL A 22 7.42 -10.09 1.62
CA VAL A 22 7.35 -10.19 0.16
C VAL A 22 8.78 -10.22 -0.40
N GLU A 23 9.07 -11.25 -1.19
CA GLU A 23 10.35 -11.49 -1.84
C GLU A 23 10.12 -12.22 -3.16
N GLY A 24 11.06 -12.13 -4.10
CA GLY A 24 10.95 -12.78 -5.41
C GLY A 24 9.99 -12.11 -6.39
N LEU A 25 9.73 -10.81 -6.19
CA LEU A 25 9.02 -9.92 -7.14
C LEU A 25 9.94 -8.80 -7.67
N ASP A 26 11.26 -8.91 -7.44
CA ASP A 26 12.22 -7.83 -7.71
C ASP A 26 12.29 -7.47 -9.21
N ASN A 27 12.07 -8.46 -10.08
CA ASN A 27 12.06 -8.29 -11.53
C ASN A 27 10.65 -8.09 -12.13
N CYS A 28 9.60 -8.08 -11.31
CA CYS A 28 8.21 -7.91 -11.76
C CYS A 28 7.89 -6.41 -11.97
N GLN A 29 8.68 -5.73 -12.79
CA GLN A 29 8.60 -4.27 -12.97
C GLN A 29 7.30 -3.80 -13.65
N HIS A 30 6.58 -4.72 -14.29
CA HIS A 30 5.28 -4.50 -14.92
C HIS A 30 4.08 -4.82 -14.03
N LEU A 31 4.30 -5.14 -12.75
CA LEU A 31 3.22 -5.46 -11.83
C LEU A 31 2.42 -4.19 -11.51
N GLU A 32 1.14 -4.22 -11.85
CA GLU A 32 0.17 -3.13 -11.70
C GLU A 32 -0.75 -3.33 -10.51
N GLU A 33 -1.08 -4.58 -10.16
CA GLU A 33 -1.91 -4.91 -8.99
C GLU A 33 -1.35 -6.08 -8.19
N LEU A 34 -1.31 -5.91 -6.87
CA LEU A 34 -0.85 -6.91 -5.92
C LEU A 34 -1.83 -7.01 -4.75
N SER A 35 -2.23 -8.23 -4.42
CA SER A 35 -3.05 -8.52 -3.23
C SER A 35 -2.36 -9.51 -2.31
N LEU A 36 -2.24 -9.14 -1.03
CA LEU A 36 -1.65 -9.89 0.07
C LEU A 36 -2.59 -9.88 1.28
N ASN A 37 -3.88 -10.02 1.03
CA ASN A 37 -4.87 -9.98 2.10
C ASN A 37 -4.74 -11.22 2.97
N ASP A 38 -5.15 -11.10 4.24
CA ASP A 38 -5.22 -12.21 5.18
C ASP A 38 -3.87 -12.96 5.26
N SER A 39 -2.80 -12.16 5.40
CA SER A 39 -1.41 -12.59 5.48
C SER A 39 -0.76 -12.08 6.77
N PHE A 40 0.55 -12.31 6.96
CA PHE A 40 1.30 -11.87 8.14
C PHE A 40 2.21 -10.67 7.90
N ILE A 41 1.89 -9.85 6.89
CA ILE A 41 2.66 -8.65 6.55
C ILE A 41 2.59 -7.65 7.71
N SER A 42 3.76 -7.20 8.17
CA SER A 42 3.91 -6.19 9.23
C SER A 42 4.52 -4.88 8.75
N ARG A 43 5.08 -4.85 7.52
CA ARG A 43 5.69 -3.69 6.88
C ARG A 43 5.48 -3.73 5.37
N LEU A 44 5.34 -2.57 4.75
CA LEU A 44 5.13 -2.41 3.31
C LEU A 44 6.44 -2.15 2.54
N ASP A 45 7.54 -2.81 2.88
CA ASP A 45 8.86 -2.51 2.30
C ASP A 45 9.00 -2.94 0.82
N CYS A 46 8.07 -3.75 0.33
CA CYS A 46 8.16 -4.45 -0.95
C CYS A 46 7.86 -3.59 -2.19
N ALA A 47 7.07 -2.52 -2.05
CA ALA A 47 6.70 -1.72 -3.22
C ALA A 47 7.84 -0.81 -3.72
N ALA A 48 9.02 -0.82 -3.09
CA ALA A 48 10.14 0.02 -3.50
C ALA A 48 10.67 -0.26 -4.91
N LYS A 49 10.48 -1.48 -5.44
CA LYS A 49 10.93 -1.89 -6.78
C LYS A 49 9.78 -2.06 -7.79
N LEU A 50 8.53 -1.99 -7.32
CA LEU A 50 7.33 -2.25 -8.12
C LEU A 50 6.79 -0.93 -8.69
N HIS A 51 7.57 -0.33 -9.60
CA HIS A 51 7.32 1.03 -10.07
C HIS A 51 5.97 1.20 -10.78
N GLN A 52 5.42 0.17 -11.42
CA GLN A 52 4.11 0.23 -12.09
C GLN A 52 2.92 -0.11 -11.17
N LEU A 53 3.17 -0.43 -9.90
CA LEU A 53 2.12 -0.85 -8.99
C LEU A 53 1.18 0.33 -8.70
N SER A 54 -0.10 0.16 -9.06
CA SER A 54 -1.14 1.17 -8.91
C SER A 54 -2.23 0.73 -7.93
N LYS A 55 -2.44 -0.57 -7.74
CA LYS A 55 -3.36 -1.11 -6.72
C LYS A 55 -2.64 -2.08 -5.81
N PHE A 56 -2.72 -1.82 -4.50
CA PHE A 56 -2.10 -2.66 -3.50
C PHE A 56 -3.06 -2.91 -2.33
N SER A 57 -3.28 -4.19 -2.01
CA SER A 57 -4.16 -4.61 -0.94
C SER A 57 -3.41 -5.49 0.06
N VAL A 58 -3.47 -5.12 1.34
CA VAL A 58 -2.87 -5.84 2.47
C VAL A 58 -3.85 -5.81 3.64
N ASN A 59 -5.11 -6.13 3.37
CA ASN A 59 -6.16 -6.19 4.38
C ASN A 59 -5.93 -7.38 5.32
N GLY A 60 -6.48 -7.33 6.54
CA GLY A 60 -6.48 -8.50 7.43
C GLY A 60 -5.07 -8.96 7.85
N SER A 61 -4.10 -8.05 7.86
CA SER A 61 -2.69 -8.35 8.13
C SER A 61 -2.23 -7.80 9.49
N LYS A 62 -0.92 -7.64 9.70
CA LYS A 62 -0.29 -7.24 10.97
C LYS A 62 0.38 -5.86 10.92
N LEU A 63 -0.08 -4.96 10.05
CA LEU A 63 0.47 -3.61 9.96
C LEU A 63 0.17 -2.84 11.25
N SER A 64 1.19 -2.24 11.85
CA SER A 64 1.05 -1.42 13.06
C SER A 64 1.19 0.09 12.82
N CYS A 65 1.71 0.47 11.66
CA CYS A 65 1.82 1.85 11.21
C CYS A 65 1.71 1.94 9.68
N LEU A 66 1.45 3.13 9.18
CA LEU A 66 1.54 3.46 7.76
C LEU A 66 2.54 4.61 7.56
N ASP A 67 3.61 4.37 6.80
CA ASP A 67 4.53 5.42 6.36
C ASP A 67 4.20 5.83 4.92
N GLY A 68 3.88 7.12 4.73
CA GLY A 68 3.56 7.71 3.44
C GLY A 68 4.65 7.57 2.38
N ASN A 69 5.90 7.26 2.74
CA ASN A 69 6.97 6.95 1.78
C ASN A 69 6.62 5.81 0.81
N ILE A 70 5.71 4.90 1.20
CA ILE A 70 5.24 3.85 0.30
C ILE A 70 4.45 4.42 -0.88
N LEU A 71 3.75 5.54 -0.66
CA LEU A 71 2.87 6.18 -1.63
C LEU A 71 3.64 6.97 -2.68
N ASP A 72 4.84 7.45 -2.33
CA ASP A 72 5.77 8.10 -3.27
C ASP A 72 6.37 7.11 -4.29
N ARG A 73 6.25 5.79 -4.04
CA ARG A 73 6.94 4.73 -4.81
C ARG A 73 6.04 4.00 -5.81
N LEU A 74 4.74 4.10 -5.61
CA LEU A 74 3.73 3.48 -6.47
C LEU A 74 3.56 4.34 -7.75
N SER A 75 2.96 3.80 -8.83
CA SER A 75 2.62 4.57 -10.05
C SER A 75 1.26 5.28 -9.99
N ASN A 76 1.22 6.59 -10.24
CA ASN A 76 -0.01 7.39 -10.14
C ASN A 76 -1.09 6.93 -11.14
N PRO A 77 -2.39 6.88 -10.75
CA PRO A 77 -2.95 7.05 -9.40
C PRO A 77 -3.00 5.75 -8.55
N HIS A 78 -2.87 5.90 -7.22
CA HIS A 78 -2.80 4.76 -6.30
C HIS A 78 -4.12 4.41 -5.60
N PHE A 79 -4.35 3.11 -5.47
CA PHE A 79 -5.36 2.51 -4.62
C PHE A 79 -4.65 1.67 -3.56
N LEU A 80 -4.73 2.09 -2.30
CA LEU A 80 -4.18 1.34 -1.16
C LEU A 80 -5.32 0.87 -0.25
N CYS A 81 -5.40 -0.45 -0.03
CA CYS A 81 -6.30 -1.06 0.94
C CYS A 81 -5.47 -1.70 2.07
N VAL A 82 -5.67 -1.22 3.30
CA VAL A 82 -5.01 -1.70 4.52
C VAL A 82 -6.03 -1.81 5.67
N GLU A 83 -7.26 -2.19 5.34
CA GLU A 83 -8.33 -2.38 6.30
C GLU A 83 -8.07 -3.58 7.21
N ASN A 84 -8.70 -3.62 8.37
CA ASN A 84 -8.59 -4.74 9.32
C ASN A 84 -7.13 -5.04 9.71
N ASN A 85 -6.38 -3.99 10.07
CA ASN A 85 -5.01 -4.08 10.57
C ASN A 85 -4.94 -3.44 11.97
N CYS A 86 -3.72 -3.25 12.50
CA CYS A 86 -3.47 -2.60 13.79
C CYS A 86 -2.78 -1.23 13.63
N ILE A 87 -3.05 -0.50 12.53
CA ILE A 87 -2.39 0.77 12.24
C ILE A 87 -2.82 1.83 13.25
N GLY A 88 -1.87 2.33 14.04
CA GLY A 88 -2.09 3.48 14.92
C GLY A 88 -1.45 4.75 14.38
N PRO A 89 -0.12 4.83 14.35
CA PRO A 89 0.58 5.99 13.83
C PRO A 89 0.56 6.07 12.29
N LEU A 90 0.39 7.29 11.78
CA LEU A 90 0.51 7.63 10.37
C LEU A 90 1.74 8.53 10.20
N TYR A 91 2.81 8.03 9.59
CA TYR A 91 4.04 8.79 9.40
C TYR A 91 4.10 9.39 8.00
N ARG A 92 4.52 10.64 7.88
CA ARG A 92 4.82 11.30 6.60
C ARG A 92 3.67 11.29 5.58
N VAL A 93 2.43 11.04 6.00
CA VAL A 93 1.27 10.95 5.12
C VAL A 93 0.92 12.26 4.43
N GLN A 94 1.41 13.39 4.95
CA GLN A 94 1.34 14.70 4.28
C GLN A 94 2.10 14.74 2.95
N ARG A 95 2.99 13.77 2.68
CA ARG A 95 3.72 13.65 1.40
C ARG A 95 2.94 12.87 0.34
N ALA A 96 1.87 12.20 0.72
CA ALA A 96 1.05 11.34 -0.14
C ALA A 96 0.19 12.15 -1.14
N SER A 97 0.82 12.94 -2.00
CA SER A 97 0.17 13.80 -2.99
C SER A 97 -0.47 13.02 -4.14
N SER A 98 -0.01 11.79 -4.37
CA SER A 98 -0.45 10.88 -5.44
C SER A 98 -1.62 9.96 -5.07
N LEU A 99 -1.95 9.87 -3.79
CA LEU A 99 -2.90 8.87 -3.28
C LEU A 99 -4.34 9.18 -3.72
N PHE A 100 -4.88 8.37 -4.61
CA PHE A 100 -6.24 8.54 -5.11
C PHE A 100 -7.27 7.91 -4.17
N LYS A 101 -7.10 6.64 -3.81
CA LYS A 101 -7.97 5.93 -2.84
C LYS A 101 -7.17 5.27 -1.72
N LEU A 102 -7.60 5.50 -0.49
CA LEU A 102 -7.10 4.86 0.72
C LEU A 102 -8.28 4.29 1.49
N TYR A 103 -8.26 2.98 1.70
CA TYR A 103 -9.17 2.27 2.60
C TYR A 103 -8.34 1.80 3.80
N ILE A 104 -8.66 2.35 4.98
CA ILE A 104 -7.92 2.10 6.24
C ILE A 104 -8.89 1.86 7.40
N GLY A 105 -10.14 1.47 7.10
CA GLY A 105 -11.13 1.12 8.11
C GLY A 105 -10.65 0.00 9.03
N ASN A 106 -11.26 -0.08 10.22
CA ASN A 106 -10.94 -1.11 11.22
C ASN A 106 -9.44 -1.17 11.55
N ASN A 107 -8.89 0.00 11.91
CA ASN A 107 -7.55 0.19 12.45
C ASN A 107 -7.65 0.99 13.78
N ILE A 108 -6.52 1.24 14.44
CA ILE A 108 -6.45 1.91 15.76
C ILE A 108 -5.85 3.31 15.67
N ILE A 109 -6.19 4.07 14.62
CA ILE A 109 -5.65 5.41 14.39
C ILE A 109 -6.13 6.37 15.47
N THR A 110 -5.19 6.91 16.24
CA THR A 110 -5.48 7.84 17.35
C THR A 110 -5.10 9.30 17.04
N ILE A 111 -4.26 9.54 16.03
CA ILE A 111 -3.74 10.88 15.72
C ILE A 111 -4.58 11.54 14.62
N THR A 112 -5.55 12.36 15.01
CA THR A 112 -6.49 13.02 14.07
C THR A 112 -5.83 14.00 13.11
N ARG A 113 -4.69 14.60 13.48
CA ARG A 113 -3.97 15.57 12.63
C ARG A 113 -3.53 14.95 11.29
N ASP A 114 -3.06 13.71 11.31
CA ASP A 114 -2.56 13.02 10.12
C ASP A 114 -3.70 12.68 9.14
N ILE A 115 -4.87 12.36 9.68
CA ILE A 115 -6.11 12.19 8.89
C ILE A 115 -6.48 13.50 8.17
N TYR A 116 -6.27 14.65 8.83
CA TYR A 116 -6.53 15.95 8.22
C TYR A 116 -5.64 16.22 7.00
N HIS A 117 -4.35 15.86 7.07
CA HIS A 117 -3.43 15.98 5.94
C HIS A 117 -3.85 15.12 4.75
N LEU A 118 -4.36 13.90 4.99
CA LEU A 118 -4.88 13.01 3.95
C LEU A 118 -6.18 13.53 3.30
N LYS A 119 -7.00 14.30 4.03
CA LYS A 119 -8.19 14.97 3.45
C LYS A 119 -7.81 16.19 2.62
N MET A 120 -6.85 16.98 3.10
CA MET A 120 -6.45 18.21 2.44
C MET A 120 -5.73 17.99 1.11
N SER A 121 -4.90 16.94 1.00
CA SER A 121 -4.25 16.60 -0.27
C SER A 121 -5.24 16.28 -1.39
N ARG A 122 -6.49 15.88 -1.05
CA ARG A 122 -7.56 15.62 -2.01
C ARG A 122 -8.36 16.86 -2.40
N ALA A 123 -8.54 17.81 -1.49
CA ALA A 123 -9.32 19.03 -1.75
C ALA A 123 -8.64 19.98 -2.77
N SER A 124 -7.32 19.89 -2.92
CA SER A 124 -6.54 20.65 -3.91
C SER A 124 -6.70 20.14 -5.36
N HIS A 125 -7.47 19.08 -5.61
CA HIS A 125 -7.67 18.51 -6.95
C HIS A 125 -9.12 18.54 -7.44
N SER A 126 -10.03 19.21 -6.71
CA SER A 126 -11.43 19.42 -7.12
C SER A 126 -11.71 20.82 -7.68
N GLN A 127 -10.68 21.58 -8.04
CA GLN A 127 -10.79 22.85 -8.77
C GLN A 127 -9.78 22.89 -9.92
N ALA A 128 -10.09 22.18 -11.00
CA ALA A 128 -9.60 22.43 -12.36
C ALA A 128 -10.41 21.59 -13.35
#